data_AF-A0A519W6U2-F1
#
_entry.id   AF-A0A519W6U2-F1
#
_cell.length_a   1.000
_cell.length_b   1.000
_cell.length_c   1.000
_cell.angle_alpha   90.00
_cell.angle_beta   90.00
_cell.angle_gamma   90.00
#
_symmetry.space_group_name_H-M   'P 1'
#
loop_
_entity.id
_entity.type
_entity.pdbx_description
1 polymer ?
#
loop_
_entity_poly.entity_id
_entity_poly.type
_entity_poly.pdbx_seq_one_letter_code
_entity_poly.pdbx_strand_id
1 'polypeptide(L)' 'MNQILTDQDYKIVIQKIQQLSEIKNAHSIFTPEINQLRELAINYEYKRYDLTLVKDFDQQLSATG' A
#
# COMPACT_ATOMS: atom_id res chain seq x y z
N MET A 1 -3.50 12.54 -4.20
CA MET A 1 -2.88 11.89 -3.03
C MET A 1 -1.71 11.09 -3.58
N ASN A 2 -0.47 11.49 -3.31
CA ASN A 2 0.69 10.97 -4.06
C ASN A 2 1.43 9.84 -3.33
N GLN A 3 1.09 9.58 -2.06
CA GLN A 3 1.70 8.53 -1.25
C GLN A 3 0.77 8.14 -0.10
N ILE A 4 0.77 6.84 0.27
CA ILE A 4 0.13 6.31 1.48
C ILE A 4 1.15 6.36 2.63
N LEU A 5 0.79 6.96 3.76
CA LEU A 5 1.68 7.12 4.91
C LEU A 5 1.20 6.32 6.13
N THR A 6 -0.10 6.07 6.24
CA THR A 6 -0.71 5.38 7.39
C THR A 6 -1.50 4.14 6.96
N ASP A 7 -1.71 3.21 7.89
CA ASP A 7 -2.59 2.05 7.67
C ASP A 7 -4.05 2.46 7.43
N GLN A 8 -4.48 3.60 7.98
CA GLN A 8 -5.79 4.18 7.73
C GLN A 8 -5.94 4.65 6.27
N ASP A 9 -4.94 5.35 5.74
CA ASP A 9 -4.91 5.76 4.33
C ASP A 9 -4.92 4.55 3.40
N TYR A 10 -4.17 3.50 3.77
CA TYR A 10 -4.16 2.23 3.05
C TYR A 10 -5.55 1.60 2.97
N LYS A 11 -6.25 1.49 4.10
CA LYS A 11 -7.62 0.96 4.15
C LYS A 11 -8.59 1.75 3.27
N ILE A 12 -8.48 3.08 3.25
CA ILE A 12 -9.31 3.94 2.39
C ILE A 12 -9.02 3.64 0.90
N VAL A 13 -7.75 3.49 0.52
CA VAL A 13 -7.37 3.15 -0.87
C VAL A 13 -7.92 1.78 -1.27
N ILE A 14 -7.81 0.76 -0.40
CA ILE A 14 -8.36 -0.58 -0.66
C ILE A 14 -9.89 -0.53 -0.82
N GLN A 15 -10.59 0.18 0.05
CA GLN A 15 -12.04 0.35 -0.05
C GLN A 15 -12.45 1.02 -1.36
N LYS A 16 -11.70 2.03 -1.81
CA LYS A 16 -11.96 2.71 -3.08
C LYS A 16 -11.74 1.79 -4.28
N ILE A 17 -10.69 0.95 -4.26
CA ILE A 17 -10.45 -0.06 -5.30
C ILE A 17 -11.64 -1.04 -5.37
N GLN A 18 -12.14 -1.50 -4.22
CA GLN A 18 -13.29 -2.42 -4.16
C GLN A 18 -14.54 -1.78 -4.78
N GLN A 19 -14.90 -0.56 -4.36
CA GLN A 19 -16.03 0.18 -4.91
C GLN A 19 -15.95 0.35 -6.43
N LEU A 20 -14.78 0.71 -6.95
CA LEU A 20 -14.57 0.91 -8.38
C LEU A 20 -14.58 -0.41 -9.18
N SER A 21 -14.21 -1.52 -8.53
CA SER A 21 -14.21 -2.87 -9.12
C SER A 21 -15.59 -3.52 -9.12
N GLU A 22 -16.46 -3.15 -8.17
CA GLU A 22 -17.85 -3.61 -8.07
C GLU A 22 -18.76 -3.00 -9.13
N ILE A 23 -18.36 -1.88 -9.74
CA ILE A 23 -19.01 -1.35 -10.93
C ILE A 23 -18.82 -2.38 -12.04
N LYS A 24 -19.86 -3.19 -12.29
CA LYS A 24 -19.92 -4.35 -13.22
C LYS A 24 -19.75 -3.98 -14.71
N ASN A 25 -18.86 -3.06 -15.01
CA ASN A 25 -18.46 -2.71 -16.35
C ASN A 25 -17.03 -3.24 -16.53
N ALA A 26 -16.82 -4.18 -17.45
CA ALA A 26 -15.50 -4.79 -17.67
C ALA A 26 -14.41 -3.76 -18.05
N HIS A 27 -14.82 -2.56 -18.48
CA HIS A 27 -13.92 -1.42 -18.71
C HIS A 27 -13.60 -0.59 -17.45
N SER A 28 -14.38 -0.73 -16.36
CA SER A 28 -14.17 -0.03 -15.08
C SER A 28 -12.89 -0.48 -14.39
N ILE A 29 -12.57 -1.78 -14.43
CA ILE A 29 -11.38 -2.39 -13.78
C ILE A 29 -10.02 -2.00 -14.40
N PHE A 30 -10.04 -1.34 -15.56
CA PHE A 30 -8.86 -0.85 -16.30
C PHE A 30 -8.81 0.67 -16.37
N THR A 31 -9.58 1.37 -15.55
CA THR A 31 -9.51 2.82 -15.48
C THR A 31 -8.13 3.26 -14.97
N PRO A 32 -7.57 4.37 -15.50
CA PRO A 32 -6.32 4.94 -15.00
C PRO A 32 -6.35 5.18 -13.48
N GLU A 33 -7.51 5.52 -12.94
CA GLU A 33 -7.70 5.73 -11.50
C GLU A 33 -7.48 4.45 -10.69
N ILE A 34 -8.07 3.31 -11.09
CA ILE A 34 -7.83 2.04 -10.38
C ILE A 34 -6.36 1.64 -10.44
N ASN A 35 -5.70 1.83 -11.59
CA ASN A 35 -4.28 1.50 -11.72
C ASN A 35 -3.41 2.37 -10.79
N GLN A 36 -3.70 3.68 -10.69
CA GLN A 36 -3.02 4.57 -9.74
C GLN A 36 -3.23 4.13 -8.29
N LEU A 37 -4.46 3.74 -7.93
CA LEU A 37 -4.77 3.26 -6.58
C LEU A 37 -4.06 1.93 -6.28
N ARG A 38 -4.00 1.01 -7.25
CA ARG A 38 -3.26 -0.25 -7.14
C ARG A 38 -1.77 -0.01 -6.94
N GLU A 39 -1.16 0.87 -7.73
CA GLU A 39 0.26 1.24 -7.59
C GLU A 39 0.55 1.84 -6.22
N LEU A 40 -0.32 2.72 -5.71
CA LEU A 40 -0.18 3.29 -4.37
C LEU A 40 -0.22 2.22 -3.27
N ALA A 41 -1.18 1.29 -3.34
CA ALA A 41 -1.31 0.19 -2.38
C ALA A 41 -0.09 -0.76 -2.43
N ILE A 42 0.34 -1.14 -3.63
CA ILE A 42 1.50 -2.00 -3.85
C ILE A 42 2.77 -1.35 -3.28
N ASN A 43 3.01 -0.07 -3.56
CA ASN A 43 4.18 0.65 -3.06
C ASN A 43 4.20 0.78 -1.53
N TYR A 44 3.03 0.94 -0.91
CA TYR A 44 2.92 0.96 0.55
C TYR A 44 3.28 -0.39 1.16
N GLU A 45 2.73 -1.48 0.61
CA GLU A 45 3.03 -2.84 1.09
C GLU A 45 4.49 -3.22 0.87
N TYR A 46 5.07 -2.86 -0.28
CA TYR A 46 6.50 -3.03 -0.51
C TYR A 46 7.33 -2.34 0.57
N LYS A 47 7.07 -1.07 0.89
CA LYS A 47 7.82 -0.37 1.96
C LYS A 47 7.61 -0.99 3.34
N ARG A 48 6.40 -1.48 3.64
CA ARG A 48 6.06 -2.10 4.92
C ARG A 48 6.77 -3.45 5.12
N TYR A 49 6.90 -4.23 4.06
CA TYR A 49 7.53 -5.56 4.07
C TYR A 49 8.95 -5.58 3.50
N ASP A 50 9.51 -4.42 3.17
CA ASP A 50 10.90 -4.30 2.77
C ASP A 50 11.79 -4.50 4.00
N LEU A 51 12.20 -5.76 4.17
CA LEU A 51 13.13 -6.19 5.21
C LEU A 51 14.55 -5.63 5.02
N THR A 52 14.84 -5.00 3.87
CA THR A 52 16.13 -4.34 3.62
C THR A 52 16.18 -2.91 4.17
N LEU A 53 15.03 -2.25 4.38
CA LEU A 53 14.91 -0.97 5.09
C LEU A 53 15.25 -1.08 6.59
N VAL A 54 15.25 -2.29 7.16
CA VAL A 54 15.61 -2.53 8.57
C VAL A 54 17.12 -2.38 8.80
N LYS A 55 17.95 -2.28 7.74
CA LYS A 55 19.40 -2.08 7.90
C LYS A 55 19.79 -0.69 8.41
N ASP A 56 18.93 0.32 8.28
CA ASP A 56 19.21 1.69 8.76
C ASP A 56 18.53 2.00 10.10
N PHE A 57 17.78 1.06 10.67
CA PHE A 57 17.41 1.10 12.07
C PHE A 57 18.50 0.37 12.84
N ASP A 58 19.40 1.11 13.48
CA ASP A 58 20.21 0.67 14.62
C ASP A 58 19.25 0.23 15.75
N GLN A 59 18.56 -0.89 15.57
CA GLN A 59 18.11 -1.70 16.68
C GLN A 59 19.38 -2.30 17.26
N GLN A 60 19.97 -1.58 18.22
CA GLN A 60 20.74 -2.20 19.28
C GLN A 60 19.86 -3.28 19.90
N LEU A 61 19.96 -4.50 19.36
CA LEU A 61 19.53 -5.69 20.04
C LEU A 61 20.38 -5.75 21.31
N SER A 62 19.80 -5.30 22.42
CA SER A 62 20.35 -5.53 23.74
C SER A 62 20.44 -7.05 23.91
N ALA A 63 21.66 -7.57 23.79
CA ALA A 63 21.97 -8.93 24.17
C ALA A 63 21.69 -9.09 25.66
N THR A 64 20.49 -9.53 26.01
CA THR A 64 20.18 -9.99 27.35
C THR A 64 20.39 -11.50 27.40
N GLY A 65 21.50 -11.89 28.05
CA GLY A 65 21.68 -13.18 28.73
C GLY A 65 22.38 -14.26 27.93
#